data_AF-A0A7K2MNX1-F1
#
_entry.id   AF-A0A7K2MNX1-F1
#
_cell.length_a   1.000
_cell.length_b   1.000
_cell.length_c   1.000
_cell.angle_alpha   90.00
_cell.angle_beta   90.00
_cell.angle_gamma   90.00
#
_symmetry.space_group_name_H-M   'P 1'
#
loop_
_entity.id
_entity.type
_entity.pdbx_description
1 polymer ?
#
loop_
_entity_poly.entity_id
_entity_poly.type
_entity_poly.pdbx_seq_one_letter_code
_entity_poly.pdbx_strand_id
1 'polypeptide(L)'
;MRTLLAALAVAASGLVIGSPAQASAPGGTGAVSRPAVIDVSGAEGGTAAQKQQALLDYWTPERVRRATGEGKDGPNGAPAGERVDPRVTAAVEGPYSTAVGKLVFEHADGRPDHCTGTAVNSESEILVLTAAHCLHEGPDGTWT
;
A
#
# COMPACT_ATOMS: atom_id res chain seq x y z
N MET A 1 35.53 -54.30 35.39
CA MET A 1 35.34 -52.84 35.40
C MET A 1 36.29 -52.27 34.35
N ARG A 2 35.93 -52.15 33.06
CA ARG A 2 35.03 -51.16 32.43
C ARG A 2 35.50 -49.72 32.75
N THR A 3 36.33 -49.13 31.87
CA THR A 3 36.00 -48.06 30.88
C THR A 3 36.42 -46.66 31.41
N LEU A 4 36.98 -45.68 30.68
CA LEU A 4 36.98 -45.30 29.26
C LEU A 4 38.22 -44.43 28.89
N LEU A 5 38.64 -44.50 27.62
CA LEU A 5 39.46 -43.49 26.93
C LEU A 5 38.64 -42.22 26.69
N ALA A 6 39.24 -41.04 26.88
CA ALA A 6 38.71 -39.77 26.40
C ALA A 6 39.56 -39.28 25.21
N ALA A 7 39.00 -39.36 24.01
CA ALA A 7 39.56 -38.76 22.80
C ALA A 7 38.99 -37.35 22.63
N LEU A 8 39.89 -36.35 22.53
CA LEU A 8 39.57 -34.99 22.12
C LEU A 8 39.09 -35.02 20.65
N ALA A 9 37.84 -34.64 20.40
CA ALA A 9 37.36 -34.28 19.08
C ALA A 9 37.19 -32.75 19.02
N VAL A 10 38.04 -32.09 18.25
CA VAL A 10 37.90 -30.67 17.90
C VAL A 10 36.75 -30.56 16.89
N ALA A 11 35.59 -30.08 17.32
CA ALA A 11 34.50 -29.74 16.42
C ALA A 11 34.67 -28.28 15.97
N ALA A 12 35.13 -28.10 14.73
CA ALA A 12 35.09 -26.81 14.05
C ALA A 12 33.65 -26.52 13.61
N SER A 13 32.92 -25.72 14.38
CA SER A 13 31.60 -25.23 14.03
C SER A 13 31.71 -24.14 12.96
N GLY A 14 31.48 -24.49 11.69
CA GLY A 14 31.37 -23.53 10.61
C GLY A 14 30.12 -22.66 10.77
N LEU A 15 30.29 -21.33 10.84
CA LEU A 15 29.18 -20.38 10.70
C LEU A 15 28.67 -20.45 9.26
N VAL A 16 27.46 -20.97 9.07
CA VAL A 16 26.72 -20.83 7.81
C VAL A 16 26.06 -19.45 7.84
N ILE A 17 26.71 -18.46 7.23
CA ILE A 17 26.07 -17.16 6.94
C ILE A 17 25.07 -17.44 5.82
N GLY A 18 23.80 -17.63 6.17
CA GLY A 18 22.73 -17.73 5.18
C GLY A 18 22.56 -16.38 4.48
N SER A 19 22.94 -16.29 3.21
CA SER A 19 22.50 -15.19 2.35
C SER A 19 20.96 -15.16 2.36
N PRO A 20 20.32 -13.97 2.44
CA PRO A 20 18.87 -13.92 2.25
C PRO A 20 18.57 -14.50 0.87
N ALA A 21 17.75 -15.54 0.85
CA ALA A 21 17.24 -16.10 -0.39
C ALA A 21 16.43 -14.99 -1.07
N GLN A 22 17.02 -14.36 -2.09
CA GLN A 22 16.25 -13.55 -3.03
C GLN A 22 15.34 -14.52 -3.76
N ALA A 23 14.04 -14.48 -3.44
CA ALA A 23 13.04 -15.21 -4.20
C ALA A 23 13.14 -14.73 -5.65
N SER A 24 13.76 -15.53 -6.50
CA SER A 24 13.73 -15.30 -7.94
C SER A 24 12.28 -15.48 -8.36
N ALA A 25 11.67 -14.43 -8.91
CA ALA A 25 10.38 -14.55 -9.54
C ALA A 25 10.45 -15.70 -10.57
N PRO A 26 9.45 -16.59 -10.64
CA PRO A 26 9.40 -17.57 -11.71
C PRO A 26 9.57 -16.84 -13.04
N GLY A 27 10.45 -17.34 -13.91
CA GLY A 27 10.62 -16.80 -15.25
C GLY A 27 9.28 -16.88 -15.98
N GLY A 28 8.54 -15.77 -15.96
CA GLY A 28 7.17 -15.73 -16.44
C GLY A 28 7.13 -15.85 -17.95
N THR A 29 6.49 -16.90 -18.44
CA THR A 29 5.70 -16.80 -19.68
C THR A 29 4.93 -15.49 -19.64
N GLY A 30 5.14 -14.64 -20.65
CA GLY A 30 4.89 -13.19 -20.64
C GLY A 30 3.75 -12.72 -19.71
N ALA A 31 4.08 -11.78 -18.82
CA ALA A 31 3.12 -11.11 -17.95
C ALA A 31 1.91 -10.65 -18.76
N VAL A 32 0.73 -11.17 -18.43
CA VAL A 32 -0.53 -10.74 -19.04
C VAL A 32 -0.93 -9.45 -18.34
N SER A 33 -0.73 -8.31 -19.00
CA SER A 33 -1.15 -7.02 -18.46
C SER A 33 -2.65 -7.00 -18.23
N ARG A 34 -3.07 -6.82 -16.97
CA ARG A 34 -4.47 -6.68 -16.56
C ARG A 34 -4.71 -5.23 -16.12
N PRO A 35 -5.11 -4.31 -17.01
CA PRO A 35 -5.33 -2.93 -16.62
C PRO A 35 -6.46 -2.84 -15.59
N ALA A 36 -6.32 -1.92 -14.63
CA ALA A 36 -7.41 -1.58 -13.72
C ALA A 36 -8.62 -1.09 -14.51
N VAL A 37 -9.82 -1.45 -14.05
CA VAL A 37 -11.07 -0.94 -14.63
C VAL A 37 -11.25 0.49 -14.15
N ILE A 38 -11.27 1.44 -15.08
CA ILE A 38 -11.61 2.84 -14.80
C ILE A 38 -13.08 3.03 -15.14
N ASP A 39 -13.88 3.30 -14.10
CA ASP A 39 -15.31 3.56 -14.17
C ASP A 39 -15.60 4.90 -13.52
N VAL A 40 -15.39 5.97 -14.27
CA VAL A 40 -15.72 7.34 -13.88
C VAL A 40 -16.81 7.85 -14.82
N SER A 41 -17.74 8.64 -14.30
CA SER A 41 -18.84 9.19 -15.09
C SER A 41 -18.32 9.91 -16.34
N GLY A 42 -18.83 9.55 -17.52
CA GLY A 42 -18.40 10.11 -18.80
C GLY A 42 -17.28 9.33 -19.51
N ALA A 43 -16.78 8.24 -18.92
CA ALA A 43 -15.78 7.35 -19.51
C ALA A 43 -16.37 6.08 -20.15
N GLU A 44 -17.70 5.93 -20.15
CA GLU A 44 -18.41 4.73 -20.60
C GLU A 44 -18.16 4.49 -22.10
N GLY A 45 -17.83 3.25 -22.48
CA GLY A 45 -17.55 2.89 -23.87
C GLY A 45 -16.28 3.48 -24.49
N GLY A 46 -15.51 4.28 -23.75
CA GLY A 46 -14.26 4.89 -24.22
C GLY A 46 -13.07 3.92 -24.33
N THR A 47 -12.07 4.31 -25.10
CA THR A 47 -10.74 3.66 -25.14
C THR A 47 -10.02 3.77 -23.78
N ALA A 48 -9.02 2.94 -23.54
CA ALA A 48 -8.21 3.01 -22.31
C ALA A 48 -7.63 4.42 -22.06
N ALA A 49 -7.13 5.08 -23.12
CA ALA A 49 -6.61 6.44 -23.02
C ALA A 49 -7.70 7.47 -22.65
N GLN A 50 -8.89 7.35 -23.25
CA GLN A 50 -10.01 8.23 -22.91
C GLN A 50 -10.48 8.02 -21.47
N LYS A 51 -10.53 6.78 -21.00
CA LYS A 51 -10.89 6.47 -19.61
C LYS A 51 -9.86 7.04 -18.63
N GLN A 52 -8.58 6.88 -18.93
CA GLN A 52 -7.52 7.48 -18.13
C GLN A 52 -7.61 9.01 -18.11
N GLN A 53 -7.89 9.63 -19.25
CA GLN A 53 -8.09 11.07 -19.31
C GLN A 53 -9.31 11.51 -18.47
N ALA A 54 -10.43 10.80 -18.58
CA ALA A 54 -11.63 11.08 -17.80
C ALA A 54 -11.37 10.97 -16.28
N LEU A 55 -10.54 10.02 -15.84
CA LEU A 55 -10.12 9.91 -14.44
C LEU A 55 -9.33 11.16 -13.98
N LEU A 56 -8.40 11.63 -14.81
CA LEU A 56 -7.60 12.83 -14.53
C LEU A 56 -8.46 14.10 -14.57
N ASP A 57 -9.43 14.16 -15.46
CA ASP A 57 -10.38 15.28 -15.56
C ASP A 57 -11.34 15.30 -14.37
N TYR A 58 -11.73 14.13 -13.87
CA TYR A 58 -12.56 14.00 -12.68
C TYR A 58 -11.80 14.38 -11.40
N TRP A 59 -10.56 13.93 -11.21
CA TRP A 59 -9.72 14.27 -10.06
C TRP A 59 -8.85 15.51 -10.29
N THR A 60 -9.50 16.65 -10.44
CA THR A 60 -8.79 17.94 -10.54
C THR A 60 -7.96 18.23 -9.27
N PRO A 61 -6.88 19.04 -9.36
CA PRO A 61 -6.10 19.44 -8.18
C PRO A 61 -6.94 20.05 -7.05
N GLU A 62 -8.03 20.73 -7.38
CA GLU A 62 -9.00 21.28 -6.41
C GLU A 62 -9.78 20.18 -5.68
N ARG A 63 -10.24 19.14 -6.39
CA ARG A 63 -10.92 18.00 -5.77
C ARG A 63 -9.98 17.17 -4.90
N VAL A 64 -8.74 16.97 -5.35
CA VAL A 64 -7.70 16.30 -4.54
C VAL A 64 -7.46 17.08 -3.25
N ARG A 65 -7.22 18.40 -3.31
CA ARG A 65 -7.04 19.24 -2.11
C ARG A 65 -8.23 19.18 -1.17
N ARG A 66 -9.45 19.16 -1.71
CA ARG A 66 -10.67 19.03 -0.92
C ARG A 66 -10.76 17.68 -0.20
N ALA A 67 -10.38 16.60 -0.88
CA ALA A 67 -10.34 15.25 -0.31
C ALA A 67 -9.26 15.12 0.76
N THR A 68 -8.08 15.71 0.55
CA THR A 68 -6.94 15.65 1.48
C THR A 68 -7.02 16.62 2.65
N GLY A 69 -8.05 17.48 2.69
CA GLY A 69 -8.21 18.48 3.75
C GLY A 69 -7.15 19.58 3.72
N GLU A 70 -6.38 19.71 2.63
CA GLU A 70 -5.35 20.73 2.48
C GLU A 70 -5.98 22.13 2.58
N GLY A 71 -5.60 22.87 3.62
CA GLY A 71 -6.09 24.23 3.89
C GLY A 71 -7.33 24.34 4.77
N LYS A 72 -7.78 23.25 5.42
CA LYS A 72 -8.83 23.30 6.46
C LYS A 72 -8.24 23.01 7.84
N ASP A 73 -8.52 23.87 8.82
CA ASP A 73 -8.37 23.51 10.24
C ASP A 73 -9.50 22.55 10.61
N GLY A 74 -9.20 21.25 10.73
CA GLY A 74 -10.19 20.20 11.04
C GLY A 74 -9.54 18.82 11.16
N PRO A 75 -10.26 17.77 11.60
CA PRO A 75 -9.67 16.45 11.89
C PRO A 75 -8.95 15.81 10.68
N ASN A 76 -9.33 16.21 9.45
CA ASN A 76 -8.75 15.70 8.21
C ASN A 76 -7.71 16.66 7.58
N GLY A 77 -7.56 17.87 8.11
CA GLY A 77 -6.50 18.79 7.72
C GLY A 77 -5.47 18.84 8.83
N ALA A 78 -4.25 18.33 8.58
CA ALA A 78 -3.17 18.48 9.54
C ALA A 78 -3.00 19.99 9.83
N PRO A 79 -3.19 20.46 11.07
CA PRO A 79 -3.07 21.88 11.36
C PRO A 79 -1.65 22.32 11.01
N ALA A 80 -1.53 23.40 10.25
CA ALA A 80 -0.24 23.97 9.94
C ALA A 80 0.43 24.43 11.24
N GLY A 81 1.38 23.64 11.74
CA GLY A 81 2.15 23.95 12.96
C GLY A 81 1.86 23.07 14.19
N GLU A 82 1.04 22.02 14.08
CA GLU A 82 0.95 21.03 15.16
C GLU A 82 2.22 20.16 15.22
N ARG A 83 2.63 19.79 16.45
CA ARG A 83 3.76 18.87 16.65
C ARG A 83 3.37 17.53 16.02
N VAL A 84 3.97 17.21 14.88
CA VAL A 84 3.82 15.89 14.25
C VAL A 84 4.14 14.83 15.29
N ASP A 85 3.23 13.87 15.51
CA ASP A 85 3.49 12.76 16.45
C ASP A 85 4.84 12.13 16.05
N PRO A 86 5.83 12.04 16.96
CA PRO A 86 7.13 11.48 16.65
C PRO A 86 7.06 10.08 16.02
N ARG A 87 5.99 9.31 16.27
CA ARG A 87 5.70 8.01 15.64
C ARG A 87 5.43 8.11 14.14
N VAL A 88 4.86 9.23 13.68
CA VAL A 88 4.60 9.50 12.25
C VAL A 88 5.90 9.77 11.51
N THR A 89 6.89 10.37 12.18
CA THR A 89 8.23 10.63 11.62
C THR A 89 9.27 9.58 11.95
N ALA A 90 8.94 8.60 12.80
CA ALA A 90 9.87 7.58 13.22
C ALA A 90 10.29 6.74 12.03
N ALA A 91 11.58 6.38 11.98
CA ALA A 91 12.05 5.40 11.02
C ALA A 91 11.31 4.08 11.26
N VAL A 92 10.75 3.51 10.20
CA VAL A 92 10.13 2.19 10.26
C VAL A 92 11.25 1.15 10.29
N GLU A 93 11.30 0.36 11.36
CA GLU A 93 12.22 -0.77 11.48
C GLU A 93 11.64 -2.03 10.81
N GLY A 94 12.49 -2.81 10.14
CA GLY A 94 12.10 -4.06 9.47
C GLY A 94 11.65 -3.87 8.02
N PRO A 95 11.18 -4.95 7.36
CA PRO A 95 10.72 -4.88 5.98
C PRO A 95 9.39 -4.13 5.89
N TYR A 96 9.33 -3.13 5.03
CA TYR A 96 8.11 -2.40 4.69
C TYR A 96 8.01 -2.24 3.17
N SER A 97 6.79 -2.03 2.66
CA SER A 97 6.59 -1.70 1.25
C SER A 97 7.00 -0.26 0.99
N THR A 98 7.78 -0.02 -0.06
CA THR A 98 8.08 1.32 -0.56
C THR A 98 7.06 1.80 -1.60
N ALA A 99 6.22 0.88 -2.10
CA ALA A 99 5.14 1.18 -3.04
C ALA A 99 3.90 1.67 -2.29
N VAL A 100 4.05 2.76 -1.54
CA VAL A 100 2.99 3.39 -0.73
C VAL A 100 2.54 4.67 -1.40
N GLY A 101 1.22 4.89 -1.44
CA GLY A 101 0.63 6.05 -2.07
C GLY A 101 -0.63 6.54 -1.35
N LYS A 102 -1.07 7.75 -1.75
CA LYS A 102 -2.33 8.33 -1.29
C LYS A 102 -3.48 7.78 -2.13
N LEU A 103 -4.57 7.41 -1.46
CA LEU A 103 -5.87 7.12 -2.06
C LEU A 103 -6.75 8.37 -1.92
N VAL A 104 -7.43 8.75 -2.99
CA VAL A 104 -8.49 9.77 -2.99
C VAL A 104 -9.74 9.14 -3.58
N PHE A 105 -10.87 9.30 -2.90
CA PHE A 105 -12.12 8.65 -3.25
C PHE A 105 -13.31 9.52 -2.84
N GLU A 106 -14.50 9.17 -3.33
CA GLU A 106 -15.77 9.71 -2.85
C GLU A 106 -16.56 8.57 -2.21
N HIS A 107 -17.18 8.84 -1.06
CA HIS A 107 -18.17 7.94 -0.46
C HIS A 107 -19.43 7.91 -1.33
N ALA A 108 -20.33 6.97 -1.06
CA ALA A 108 -21.59 6.84 -1.80
C ALA A 108 -22.50 8.09 -1.70
N ASP A 109 -22.33 8.92 -0.68
CA ASP A 109 -23.03 10.21 -0.51
C ASP A 109 -22.37 11.38 -1.26
N GLY A 110 -21.28 11.12 -2.00
CA GLY A 110 -20.51 12.12 -2.74
C GLY A 110 -19.51 12.91 -1.89
N ARG A 111 -19.34 12.58 -0.60
CA ARG A 111 -18.34 13.20 0.26
C ARG A 111 -16.94 12.76 -0.20
N PRO A 112 -16.00 13.70 -0.47
CA PRO A 112 -14.63 13.33 -0.81
C PRO A 112 -13.84 12.98 0.45
N ASP A 113 -12.98 11.97 0.35
CA ASP A 113 -12.12 11.53 1.44
C ASP A 113 -10.81 10.93 0.92
N HIS A 114 -9.89 10.60 1.83
CA HIS A 114 -8.57 10.11 1.50
C HIS A 114 -8.04 9.09 2.51
N CYS A 115 -7.20 8.18 2.02
CA CYS A 115 -6.50 7.19 2.84
C CYS A 115 -5.08 6.96 2.31
N THR A 116 -4.34 6.05 2.92
CA THR A 116 -3.09 5.52 2.38
C THR A 116 -3.33 4.09 1.90
N GLY A 117 -2.63 3.70 0.83
CA GLY A 117 -2.62 2.32 0.35
C GLY A 117 -1.24 1.88 -0.09
N THR A 118 -1.02 0.58 -0.20
CA THR A 118 0.20 0.02 -0.77
C THR A 118 -0.09 -0.95 -1.89
N ALA A 119 0.62 -0.80 -3.02
CA ALA A 119 0.60 -1.79 -4.08
C ALA A 119 1.38 -3.02 -3.62
N VAL A 120 0.78 -4.20 -3.80
CA VAL A 120 1.40 -5.48 -3.44
C VAL A 120 1.51 -6.40 -4.64
N ASN A 121 2.56 -7.20 -4.65
CA ASN A 121 2.70 -8.26 -5.63
C ASN A 121 1.53 -9.25 -5.48
N SER A 122 0.81 -9.46 -6.57
CA SER A 122 -0.32 -10.36 -6.67
C SER A 122 -0.41 -10.90 -8.09
N GLU A 123 -1.08 -12.04 -8.29
CA GLU A 123 -1.27 -12.60 -9.63
C GLU A 123 -2.02 -11.68 -10.58
N SER A 124 -2.81 -10.72 -10.05
CA SER A 124 -3.55 -9.75 -10.86
C SER A 124 -2.73 -8.52 -11.24
N GLU A 125 -1.59 -8.28 -10.60
CA GLU A 125 -0.72 -7.10 -10.76
C GLU A 125 -1.39 -5.73 -10.49
N ILE A 126 -2.62 -5.72 -9.97
CA ILE A 126 -3.41 -4.49 -9.72
C ILE A 126 -3.99 -4.42 -8.30
N LEU A 127 -3.42 -5.16 -7.36
CA LEU A 127 -3.90 -5.18 -5.98
C LEU A 127 -3.28 -4.05 -5.15
N VAL A 128 -4.14 -3.23 -4.53
CA VAL A 128 -3.78 -2.24 -3.53
C VAL A 128 -4.39 -2.63 -2.19
N LEU A 129 -3.57 -2.70 -1.14
CA LEU A 129 -4.02 -2.93 0.23
C LEU A 129 -4.25 -1.60 0.95
N THR A 130 -5.37 -1.48 1.65
CA THR A 130 -5.72 -0.34 2.52
C THR A 130 -6.61 -0.82 3.67
N ALA A 131 -6.98 0.08 4.58
CA ALA A 131 -7.86 -0.26 5.69
C ALA A 131 -9.30 -0.48 5.21
N ALA A 132 -10.03 -1.40 5.85
CA ALA A 132 -11.42 -1.69 5.49
C ALA A 132 -12.32 -0.45 5.56
N HIS A 133 -12.09 0.41 6.56
CA HIS A 133 -12.86 1.63 6.74
C HIS A 133 -12.67 2.67 5.63
N CYS A 134 -11.58 2.59 4.85
CA CYS A 134 -11.35 3.48 3.71
C CYS A 134 -12.26 3.15 2.52
N LEU A 135 -12.87 1.95 2.50
CA LEU A 135 -13.62 1.44 1.36
C LEU A 135 -15.08 1.10 1.68
N HIS A 136 -15.44 1.04 2.96
CA HIS A 136 -16.78 0.68 3.39
C HIS A 136 -17.12 1.30 4.74
N GLU A 137 -18.35 1.81 4.85
CA GLU A 137 -18.87 2.47 6.05
C GLU A 137 -19.14 1.51 7.25
N GLY A 138 -18.83 0.22 7.12
CA GLY A 138 -19.28 -0.83 8.05
C GLY A 138 -20.79 -1.12 8.02
N PRO A 139 -21.27 -2.07 8.86
CA PRO A 139 -22.67 -2.50 8.89
C PRO A 139 -23.67 -1.41 9.32
N ASP A 140 -23.23 -0.47 10.15
CA ASP A 140 -24.05 0.61 10.72
C ASP A 140 -23.65 2.02 10.23
N GLY A 141 -22.75 2.11 9.25
CA GLY A 141 -22.28 3.39 8.73
C GLY A 141 -21.26 4.12 9.62
N THR A 142 -20.64 3.43 10.60
CA THR A 142 -19.82 4.06 11.65
C THR A 142 -18.31 3.93 11.44
N TRP A 143 -17.86 3.39 10.31
CA TRP A 143 -16.42 3.19 10.09
C TRP A 143 -15.70 4.43 9.53
N THR A 144 -16.43 5.47 9.15
CA THR A 144 -15.86 6.73 8.61
C THR A 144 -15.61 7.80 9.65
#